data_AF-A0A2N2WW93-F1
#
_entry.id   AF-A0A2N2WW93-F1
#
_cell.length_a   1.000
_cell.length_b   1.000
_cell.length_c   1.000
_cell.angle_alpha   90.00
_cell.angle_beta   90.00
_cell.angle_gamma   90.00
#
_symmetry.space_group_name_H-M   'P 1'
#
loop_
_entity.id
_entity.type
_entity.pdbx_description
1 polymer ?
#
loop_
_entity_poly.entity_id
_entity_poly.type
_entity_poly.pdbx_seq_one_letter_code
_entity_poly.pdbx_strand_id
1 'polypeptide(L)'
;MIKNFINFEWKQFFRSSYWQKSIGLNILMVFLALYFMLTFLALGISLFPILDEQFPDSDPLIILNGFLFYWFLTDLLMRFFLQKLPVMNIKPLLVLPIKRSQILHYVLGKSAV
;
A
#
# COMPACT_ATOMS: atom_id res chain seq x y z
N MET A 1 7.88 3.51 25.30
CA MET A 1 6.84 2.64 24.70
C MET A 1 7.06 2.43 23.19
N ILE A 2 7.14 3.48 22.38
CA ILE A 2 7.34 3.39 20.90
C ILE A 2 8.59 2.57 20.50
N LYS A 3 9.73 2.76 21.18
CA LYS A 3 10.96 1.97 20.94
C LYS A 3 10.77 0.46 21.11
N ASN A 4 9.93 0.05 22.08
CA ASN A 4 9.66 -1.37 22.33
C ASN A 4 8.73 -1.95 21.26
N PHE A 5 7.74 -1.17 20.80
CA PHE A 5 6.88 -1.56 19.68
C PHE A 5 7.66 -1.78 18.39
N ILE A 6 8.54 -0.84 18.02
CA ILE A 6 9.41 -0.98 16.84
C ILE A 6 10.26 -2.25 16.96
N ASN A 7 10.85 -2.50 18.13
CA ASN A 7 11.64 -3.71 18.37
C ASN A 7 10.81 -5.01 18.23
N PHE A 8 9.55 -5.00 18.67
CA PHE A 8 8.65 -6.14 18.52
C PHE A 8 8.23 -6.38 17.07
N GLU A 9 7.94 -5.33 16.30
CA GLU A 9 7.63 -5.43 14.86
C GLU A 9 8.80 -6.03 14.07
N TRP A 10 10.02 -5.54 14.30
CA TRP A 10 11.22 -6.12 13.67
C TRP A 10 11.40 -7.59 14.02
N LYS A 11 11.25 -7.96 15.30
CA LYS A 11 11.36 -9.36 15.75
C LYS A 11 10.25 -10.24 15.17
N GLN A 12 9.03 -9.72 15.04
CA GLN A 12 7.89 -10.41 14.44
C GLN A 12 8.09 -10.64 12.94
N PHE A 13 8.60 -9.64 12.23
CA PHE A 13 8.90 -9.72 10.80
C PHE A 13 9.93 -10.81 10.49
N PHE A 14 11.06 -10.80 11.20
CA PHE A 14 12.10 -11.83 11.03
C PHE A 14 11.67 -13.24 11.45
N ARG A 15 10.75 -13.37 12.41
CA ARG A 15 10.20 -14.66 12.85
C ARG A 15 8.98 -15.10 12.03
N SER A 16 8.51 -14.28 11.10
CA SER A 16 7.34 -14.61 10.30
C SER A 16 7.62 -15.83 9.43
N SER A 17 6.61 -16.70 9.30
CA SER A 17 6.72 -17.92 8.49
C SER A 17 7.11 -17.63 7.03
N TYR A 18 6.77 -16.44 6.53
CA TYR A 18 7.13 -15.95 5.20
C TYR A 18 8.65 -15.78 5.03
N TRP A 19 9.34 -15.21 6.03
CA TRP A 19 10.78 -14.98 5.95
C TRP A 19 11.62 -16.26 6.09
N GLN A 20 11.20 -17.19 6.93
CA GLN A 20 11.96 -18.42 7.18
C GLN A 20 11.75 -19.53 6.14
N LYS A 21 10.60 -19.57 5.43
CA LYS A 21 10.28 -20.70 4.54
C LYS A 21 11.04 -20.72 3.21
N SER A 22 11.46 -19.57 2.69
CA SER A 22 11.93 -19.49 1.30
C SER A 22 12.84 -18.30 1.05
N ILE A 23 14.14 -18.51 1.30
CA ILE A 23 15.20 -17.53 0.99
C ILE A 23 15.14 -17.11 -0.50
N GLY A 24 14.87 -18.04 -1.42
CA GLY A 24 14.72 -17.74 -2.85
C GLY A 24 13.58 -16.78 -3.17
N LEU A 25 12.41 -16.92 -2.52
CA LEU A 25 11.30 -15.97 -2.70
C LEU A 25 11.64 -14.61 -2.09
N ASN A 26 12.37 -14.56 -0.97
CA ASN A 26 12.78 -13.29 -0.35
C ASN A 26 13.72 -12.51 -1.28
N ILE A 27 14.69 -13.18 -1.89
CA ILE A 27 15.61 -12.56 -2.87
C ILE A 27 14.82 -12.01 -4.06
N LEU A 28 13.87 -12.79 -4.59
CA LEU A 28 13.01 -12.37 -5.69
C LEU A 28 12.15 -11.15 -5.31
N MET A 29 11.58 -11.11 -4.10
CA MET A 29 10.80 -9.97 -3.61
C MET A 29 11.65 -8.70 -3.52
N VAL A 30 12.87 -8.79 -2.97
CA VAL A 30 13.79 -7.63 -2.88
C VAL A 30 14.23 -7.17 -4.26
N PHE A 31 14.56 -8.09 -5.15
CA PHE A 31 14.93 -7.78 -6.53
C PHE A 31 13.80 -7.03 -7.26
N LEU A 32 12.56 -7.55 -7.19
CA LEU A 32 11.40 -6.90 -7.79
C LEU A 32 11.16 -5.51 -7.18
N ALA A 33 11.28 -5.37 -5.85
CA ALA A 33 11.12 -4.08 -5.20
C ALA A 33 12.13 -3.04 -5.70
N LEU A 34 13.41 -3.41 -5.81
CA LEU A 34 14.46 -2.54 -6.35
C LEU A 34 14.24 -2.22 -7.83
N TYR A 35 13.85 -3.22 -8.63
CA TYR A 35 13.54 -3.04 -10.05
C TYR A 35 12.42 -2.03 -10.26
N PHE A 36 11.30 -2.17 -9.53
CA PHE A 36 10.19 -1.22 -9.61
C PHE A 36 10.59 0.16 -9.11
N MET A 37 11.39 0.26 -8.04
CA MET A 37 11.87 1.54 -7.53
C MET A 37 12.69 2.30 -8.58
N LEU A 38 13.65 1.64 -9.23
CA LEU A 38 14.45 2.22 -10.30
C LEU A 38 13.58 2.60 -11.51
N THR A 39 12.65 1.74 -11.90
CA THR A 39 11.74 1.99 -13.03
C THR A 39 10.87 3.22 -12.77
N PHE A 40 10.29 3.37 -11.58
CA PHE A 40 9.49 4.54 -11.24
C PHE A 40 10.31 5.83 -11.17
N LEU A 41 11.56 5.76 -10.70
CA LEU A 41 12.48 6.91 -10.74
C LEU A 41 12.81 7.32 -12.17
N ALA A 42 13.16 6.35 -13.02
CA ALA A 42 13.45 6.60 -14.43
C ALA A 42 12.22 7.19 -15.15
N LEU A 43 11.04 6.63 -14.92
CA LEU A 43 9.77 7.15 -15.46
C LEU A 43 9.54 8.59 -15.02
N GLY A 44 9.70 8.89 -13.73
CA GLY A 44 9.52 10.24 -13.20
C GLY A 44 10.47 11.28 -13.83
N ILE A 45 11.74 10.92 -14.04
CA ILE A 45 12.73 11.80 -14.68
C ILE A 45 12.45 11.94 -16.17
N SER A 46 12.11 10.84 -16.85
CA SER A 46 11.82 10.83 -18.29
C SER A 46 10.52 11.54 -18.68
N LEU A 47 9.61 11.75 -17.73
CA LEU A 47 8.33 12.39 -17.98
C LEU A 47 8.49 13.82 -18.52
N PHE A 48 9.45 14.58 -17.98
CA PHE A 48 9.67 15.97 -18.38
C PHE A 48 10.13 16.14 -19.85
N PRO A 49 11.20 15.47 -20.32
CA PRO A 49 11.62 15.58 -21.72
C PRO A 49 10.59 15.01 -22.69
N ILE A 50 9.86 13.94 -22.33
CA ILE A 50 8.82 13.36 -23.18
C ILE A 50 7.66 14.36 -23.40
N LEU A 51 7.26 15.08 -22.36
CA LEU A 51 6.21 16.09 -22.47
C LEU A 51 6.66 17.32 -23.27
N ASP A 52 7.92 17.73 -23.12
CA ASP A 52 8.53 18.85 -23.85
C ASP A 52 8.64 18.54 -25.36
N GLU A 53 9.03 17.31 -25.72
CA GLU A 53 9.12 16.87 -27.13
C GLU A 53 7.75 16.70 -27.81
N GLN A 54 6.72 16.26 -27.07
CA GLN A 54 5.39 16.02 -27.64
C GLN A 54 4.52 17.28 -27.73
N PHE A 55 4.71 18.26 -26.83
CA PHE A 55 3.91 19.48 -26.77
C PHE A 55 4.82 20.73 -26.68
N PRO A 56 5.53 21.08 -27.77
CA PRO A 56 6.49 22.18 -27.77
C PRO A 56 5.87 23.57 -27.56
N ASP A 57 4.55 23.72 -27.80
CA ASP A 57 3.82 24.99 -27.71
C ASP A 57 3.15 25.21 -26.33
N SER A 58 3.31 24.30 -25.37
CA SER A 58 2.58 24.34 -24.09
C SER A 58 3.49 23.99 -22.92
N ASP A 59 3.44 24.78 -21.84
CA ASP A 59 4.26 24.53 -20.65
C ASP A 59 3.99 23.11 -20.09
N PRO A 60 5.02 22.22 -20.04
CA PRO A 60 4.87 20.85 -19.56
C PRO A 60 4.25 20.74 -18.16
N LEU A 61 4.47 21.75 -17.32
CA LEU A 61 3.91 21.84 -15.97
C LEU A 61 2.39 22.04 -15.94
N ILE A 62 1.83 22.73 -16.94
CA ILE A 62 0.38 22.96 -17.02
C ILE A 62 -0.32 21.66 -17.43
N ILE A 63 0.25 20.95 -18.41
CA ILE A 63 -0.24 19.63 -18.86
C ILE A 63 -0.18 18.62 -17.71
N LEU A 64 0.94 18.58 -16.98
CA LEU A 64 1.11 17.70 -15.83
C LEU A 64 0.06 17.97 -14.74
N ASN A 65 -0.21 19.24 -14.42
CA ASN A 65 -1.23 19.59 -13.43
C ASN A 65 -2.65 19.16 -13.86
N GLY A 66 -2.99 19.28 -15.14
CA GLY A 66 -4.25 18.76 -15.67
C GLY A 66 -4.35 17.24 -15.55
N PHE A 67 -3.26 16.52 -15.82
CA PHE A 67 -3.20 15.06 -15.69
C PHE A 67 -3.27 14.58 -14.24
N LEU A 68 -2.69 15.34 -13.30
CA LEU A 68 -2.71 15.00 -11.86
C LEU A 68 -4.13 14.79 -11.33
N PHE A 69 -5.11 15.58 -11.79
CA PHE A 69 -6.51 15.39 -11.39
C PHE A 69 -7.04 13.99 -11.78
N TYR A 70 -6.84 13.58 -13.03
CA TYR A 70 -7.23 12.26 -13.51
C TYR A 70 -6.43 11.14 -12.83
N TRP A 71 -5.14 11.39 -12.57
CA TRP A 71 -4.28 10.47 -11.83
C TRP A 71 -4.82 10.22 -10.40
N PHE A 72 -5.13 11.28 -9.65
CA PHE A 72 -5.70 11.17 -8.30
C PHE A 72 -7.06 10.47 -8.30
N LEU A 73 -7.92 10.76 -9.28
CA LEU A 73 -9.23 10.10 -9.39
C LEU A 73 -9.07 8.60 -9.64
N THR A 74 -8.18 8.23 -10.57
CA THR A 74 -7.88 6.83 -10.88
C THR A 74 -7.25 6.13 -9.69
N ASP A 75 -6.31 6.78 -9.02
CA ASP A 75 -5.65 6.28 -7.81
C ASP A 75 -6.68 6.01 -6.69
N LEU A 76 -7.65 6.90 -6.48
CA LEU A 76 -8.72 6.71 -5.50
C LEU A 76 -9.64 5.53 -5.85
N LEU A 77 -10.03 5.41 -7.12
CA LEU A 77 -10.82 4.27 -7.60
C LEU A 77 -10.05 2.95 -7.43
N MET A 78 -8.78 2.92 -7.84
CA MET A 78 -7.93 1.72 -7.73
C MET A 78 -7.69 1.35 -6.26
N ARG A 79 -7.48 2.32 -5.37
CA ARG A 79 -7.34 2.07 -3.93
C ARG A 79 -8.58 1.39 -3.36
N PHE A 80 -9.78 1.82 -3.74
CA PHE A 80 -11.01 1.19 -3.27
C PHE A 80 -11.06 -0.32 -3.61
N PHE A 81 -10.62 -0.71 -4.80
CA PHE A 81 -10.61 -2.13 -5.21
C PHE A 81 -9.42 -2.93 -4.68
N LEU A 82 -8.23 -2.32 -4.60
CA LEU A 82 -6.99 -3.01 -4.24
C LEU A 82 -6.72 -3.04 -2.73
N GLN A 83 -7.33 -2.15 -1.95
CA GLN A 83 -7.15 -2.14 -0.50
C GLN A 83 -7.85 -3.33 0.15
N LYS A 84 -7.14 -4.01 1.05
CA LYS A 84 -7.70 -5.08 1.85
C LYS A 84 -8.66 -4.47 2.88
N LEU A 85 -9.91 -4.91 2.88
CA LEU A 85 -10.85 -4.58 3.95
C LEU A 85 -10.26 -5.01 5.30
N PRO A 86 -10.47 -4.22 6.39
CA PRO A 86 -9.96 -4.55 7.71
C PRO A 86 -10.69 -5.77 8.29
N VAL A 87 -10.28 -6.97 7.88
CA VAL A 87 -10.76 -8.23 8.45
C VAL A 87 -10.18 -8.38 9.85
N MET A 88 -10.97 -8.01 10.85
CA MET A 88 -10.65 -8.31 12.24
C MET A 88 -10.77 -9.82 12.46
N ASN A 89 -9.77 -10.43 13.11
CA ASN A 89 -9.87 -11.80 13.58
C ASN A 89 -10.94 -11.87 14.68
N ILE A 90 -12.17 -12.25 14.34
CA ILE A 90 -13.31 -12.34 15.28
C ILE A 90 -13.16 -13.53 16.24
N LYS A 91 -12.43 -14.58 15.83
CA LYS A 91 -12.31 -15.84 16.58
C LYS A 91 -11.87 -15.69 18.05
N PRO A 92 -10.86 -14.87 18.39
CA PRO A 92 -10.44 -14.66 19.79
C PRO A 92 -11.45 -13.86 20.63
N LEU A 93 -12.36 -13.11 19.99
CA LEU A 93 -13.38 -12.33 20.70
C LEU A 93 -14.60 -13.16 21.06
N LEU A 94 -14.84 -14.27 20.36
CA LEU A 94 -15.97 -15.18 20.60
C LEU A 94 -15.81 -16.04 21.85
N VAL A 95 -14.57 -16.20 22.35
CA VAL A 95 -14.29 -16.91 23.62
C VAL A 95 -14.39 -16.01 24.84
N LEU A 96 -14.45 -14.69 24.65
CA LEU A 96 -14.67 -13.72 25.72
C LEU A 96 -16.16 -13.59 26.01
N PRO A 97 -16.58 -13.25 27.24
CA PRO A 97 -17.99 -13.08 27.62
C PRO A 97 -18.57 -11.76 27.07
N ILE A 98 -18.42 -11.52 25.76
CA ILE A 98 -18.91 -10.34 25.04
C ILE A 98 -20.09 -10.77 24.17
N LYS A 99 -21.16 -9.97 24.13
CA LYS A 99 -22.34 -10.28 23.30
C LYS A 99 -21.97 -10.25 21.81
N ARG A 100 -22.40 -11.27 21.06
CA ARG A 100 -22.13 -11.39 19.61
C ARG A 100 -22.60 -10.17 18.81
N SER A 101 -23.72 -9.54 19.22
CA SER A 101 -24.24 -8.32 18.59
C SER A 101 -23.28 -7.13 18.72
N GLN A 102 -22.61 -6.96 19.86
CA GLN A 102 -21.63 -5.88 20.05
C GLN A 102 -20.40 -6.08 19.18
N ILE A 103 -19.95 -7.33 19.03
CA ILE A 103 -18.84 -7.68 18.13
C ILE A 103 -19.22 -7.37 16.67
N LEU A 104 -20.44 -7.73 16.24
CA LEU A 104 -20.93 -7.44 14.90
C LEU A 104 -21.02 -5.93 14.62
N HIS A 105 -21.62 -5.15 15.52
CA HIS A 105 -21.71 -3.69 15.35
C HIS A 105 -20.34 -3.01 15.34
N TYR A 106 -19.39 -3.49 16.14
CA TYR A 106 -18.03 -2.98 16.15
C TYR A 106 -17.27 -3.34 14.86
N VAL A 107 -17.40 -4.57 14.35
CA VAL A 107 -16.83 -4.98 13.05
C VAL A 107 -17.42 -4.13 11.92
N LEU A 108 -18.73 -3.95 11.89
CA LEU A 108 -19.43 -3.16 10.88
C LEU A 108 -19.03 -1.69 10.94
N GLY A 109 -18.98 -1.09 12.13
CA GLY A 109 -18.52 0.30 12.30
C GLY A 109 -17.06 0.49 11.89
N LYS A 110 -16.19 -0.49 12.14
CA LYS A 110 -14.78 -0.47 11.73
C LYS A 110 -14.57 -0.76 10.23
N SER A 111 -15.56 -1.30 9.53
CA SER A 111 -15.48 -1.56 8.08
C SER A 111 -16.01 -0.40 7.23
N ALA A 112 -16.80 0.49 7.84
CA ALA A 112 -17.33 1.69 7.19
C ALA A 112 -16.33 2.87 7.21
N VAL A 113 -15.21 2.73 7.92
CA VAL A 113 -14.09 3.70 8.03
C VAL A 113 -12.82 3.02 7.55
#